data_AF-A0A7T0C2C9-F1
#
_entry.id   AF-A0A7T0C2C9-F1
#
_cell.length_a   1.000
_cell.length_b   1.000
_cell.length_c   1.000
_cell.angle_alpha   90.00
_cell.angle_beta   90.00
_cell.angle_gamma   90.00
#
_symmetry.space_group_name_H-M   'P 1'
#
loop_
_entity.id
_entity.type
_entity.pdbx_description
1 polymer ?
#
loop_
_entity_poly.entity_id
_entity_poly.type
_entity_poly.pdbx_seq_one_letter_code
_entity_poly.pdbx_strand_id
1 'polypeptide(L)'
;MLTKLASRGSLLLAMIALFGLSASQAYAAEDHNIVTPYFQTSGTTNYTFIAVSHPSLSNMASNIGVLATAKSLTGTTYGTTSFTVSAGNTTRIFVFQTGHSISAVSANQIINAAAGAGSITFTPIATAPGTITSANNGNGNRSPTQLSFWGAIVLQETGGNNGFAMEFIGDLHDSTRGLQTSQP
;
A
#
# COMPACT_ATOMS: atom_id res chain seq x y z
N MET A 1 -28.32 -47.67 9.15
CA MET A 1 -28.48 -46.46 8.30
C MET A 1 -28.10 -45.23 9.14
N LEU A 2 -26.79 -44.98 9.32
CA LEU A 2 -26.25 -43.99 10.30
C LEU A 2 -25.16 -43.10 9.70
N THR A 3 -25.14 -42.95 8.37
CA THR A 3 -24.01 -42.33 7.64
C THR A 3 -24.26 -40.91 7.15
N LYS A 4 -25.53 -40.46 7.06
CA LYS A 4 -25.85 -39.12 6.52
C LYS A 4 -25.75 -37.98 7.55
N LEU A 5 -25.96 -38.24 8.84
CA LEU A 5 -25.95 -37.18 9.86
C LEU A 5 -24.52 -36.84 10.31
N ALA A 6 -23.66 -37.86 10.47
CA ALA A 6 -22.25 -37.68 10.84
C ALA A 6 -21.44 -36.95 9.74
N SER A 7 -21.72 -37.21 8.46
CA SER A 7 -21.06 -36.55 7.32
C SER A 7 -21.43 -35.06 7.19
N ARG A 8 -22.61 -34.64 7.67
CA ARG A 8 -23.02 -33.22 7.64
C ARG A 8 -22.40 -32.41 8.78
N GLY A 9 -22.17 -33.04 9.94
CA GLY A 9 -21.49 -32.41 11.07
C GLY A 9 -20.00 -32.14 10.81
N SER A 10 -19.30 -33.06 10.16
CA SER A 10 -17.88 -32.88 9.80
C SER A 10 -17.68 -31.83 8.71
N LEU A 11 -18.63 -31.71 7.76
CA LEU A 11 -18.58 -30.70 6.71
C LEU A 11 -18.78 -29.28 7.28
N LEU A 12 -19.71 -29.10 8.22
CA LEU A 12 -19.91 -27.81 8.90
C LEU A 12 -18.68 -27.40 9.72
N LEU A 13 -18.06 -28.34 10.45
CA LEU A 13 -16.83 -28.06 11.22
C LEU A 13 -15.65 -27.70 10.31
N ALA A 14 -15.51 -28.39 9.17
CA ALA A 14 -14.47 -28.10 8.18
C ALA A 14 -14.68 -26.72 7.53
N MET A 15 -15.93 -26.33 7.24
CA MET A 15 -16.22 -24.99 6.71
C MET A 15 -15.96 -23.89 7.74
N ILE A 16 -16.33 -24.08 9.02
CA ILE A 16 -16.03 -23.11 10.09
C ILE A 16 -14.51 -22.93 10.25
N ALA A 17 -13.74 -24.02 10.23
CA ALA A 17 -12.29 -23.96 10.29
C ALA A 17 -11.68 -23.25 9.05
N LEU A 18 -12.21 -23.51 7.85
CA LEU A 18 -11.74 -22.88 6.61
C LEU A 18 -12.09 -21.38 6.54
N PHE A 19 -13.29 -20.99 6.98
CA PHE A 19 -13.68 -19.57 7.09
C PHE A 19 -12.94 -18.85 8.22
N GLY A 20 -12.66 -19.52 9.33
CA GLY A 20 -11.85 -18.96 10.43
C GLY A 20 -10.39 -18.71 10.05
N LEU A 21 -9.76 -19.66 9.34
CA LEU A 21 -8.37 -19.52 8.87
C LEU A 21 -8.22 -18.55 7.68
N SER A 22 -9.26 -18.38 6.84
CA SER A 22 -9.20 -17.40 5.74
C SER A 22 -9.50 -15.97 6.22
N ALA A 23 -10.32 -15.79 7.25
CA ALA A 23 -10.57 -14.48 7.86
C ALA A 23 -9.38 -13.94 8.66
N SER A 24 -8.53 -14.81 9.24
CA SER A 24 -7.33 -14.37 9.97
C SER A 24 -6.26 -13.76 9.06
N GLN A 25 -6.23 -14.13 7.78
CA GLN A 25 -5.29 -13.58 6.80
C GLN A 25 -5.78 -12.25 6.19
N ALA A 26 -7.06 -11.92 6.35
CA ALA A 26 -7.67 -10.67 5.88
C ALA A 26 -7.57 -9.53 6.92
N TYR A 27 -7.19 -9.84 8.16
CA TYR A 27 -7.05 -8.87 9.25
C TYR A 27 -5.59 -8.75 9.70
N ALA A 28 -4.88 -7.78 9.12
CA ALA A 28 -3.86 -6.96 9.78
C ALA A 28 -3.29 -5.94 8.77
N ALA A 29 -4.11 -4.98 8.35
CA ALA A 29 -3.55 -3.68 7.98
C ALA A 29 -3.37 -2.92 9.30
N GLU A 30 -2.12 -2.67 9.70
CA GLU A 30 -1.82 -1.63 10.68
C GLU A 30 -2.63 -0.37 10.33
N ASP A 31 -3.24 0.28 11.32
CA ASP A 31 -4.33 1.30 11.19
C ASP A 31 -3.94 2.58 10.42
N HIS A 32 -2.73 2.59 9.85
CA HIS A 32 -2.09 3.72 9.18
C HIS A 32 -1.45 3.33 7.84
N ASN A 33 -1.75 2.12 7.34
CA ASN A 33 -1.27 1.64 6.05
C ASN A 33 -2.17 2.12 4.91
N ILE A 34 -1.55 2.45 3.78
CA ILE A 34 -2.25 2.67 2.50
C ILE A 34 -1.87 1.55 1.54
N VAL A 35 -2.81 1.04 0.76
CA VAL A 35 -2.57 -0.05 -0.19
C VAL A 35 -3.05 0.37 -1.57
N THR A 36 -2.21 0.18 -2.60
CA THR A 36 -2.63 0.37 -3.99
C THR A 36 -3.66 -0.69 -4.37
N PRO A 37 -4.68 -0.37 -5.19
CA PRO A 37 -5.57 -1.40 -5.73
C PRO A 37 -4.81 -2.41 -6.60
N TYR A 38 -3.78 -1.97 -7.32
CA TYR A 38 -3.03 -2.79 -8.25
C TYR A 38 -1.66 -2.18 -8.55
N PHE A 39 -0.67 -2.97 -8.94
CA PHE A 39 0.50 -2.55 -9.72
C PHE A 39 0.82 -3.64 -10.73
N GLN A 40 1.54 -3.28 -11.80
CA GLN A 40 2.06 -4.24 -12.76
C GLN A 40 3.44 -3.85 -13.27
N THR A 41 4.25 -4.87 -13.46
CA THR A 41 5.54 -4.81 -14.14
C THR A 41 5.60 -5.96 -15.13
N SER A 42 6.01 -5.69 -16.37
CA SER A 42 6.14 -6.75 -17.37
C SER A 42 7.13 -6.35 -18.44
N GLY A 43 8.16 -7.17 -18.62
CA GLY A 43 9.22 -6.92 -19.58
C GLY A 43 10.10 -5.73 -19.18
N THR A 44 10.91 -5.27 -20.12
CA THR A 44 11.89 -4.17 -19.91
C THR A 44 11.34 -2.80 -20.32
N THR A 45 10.05 -2.68 -20.58
CA THR A 45 9.42 -1.45 -21.09
C THR A 45 8.21 -0.97 -20.26
N ASN A 46 7.56 -1.85 -19.49
CA ASN A 46 6.39 -1.47 -18.70
C ASN A 46 6.77 -1.26 -17.23
N TYR A 47 6.21 -0.21 -16.62
CA TYR A 47 6.43 0.12 -15.22
C TYR A 47 5.19 0.71 -14.57
N THR A 48 5.10 0.58 -13.25
CA THR A 48 4.12 1.31 -12.45
C THR A 48 4.76 2.58 -11.89
N PHE A 49 4.07 3.70 -12.05
CA PHE A 49 4.42 4.99 -11.47
C PHE A 49 3.46 5.33 -10.33
N ILE A 50 3.99 5.87 -9.23
CA ILE A 50 3.19 6.41 -8.12
C ILE A 50 3.78 7.74 -7.69
N ALA A 51 2.92 8.73 -7.47
CA ALA A 51 3.26 9.99 -6.84
C ALA A 51 2.60 10.05 -5.46
N VAL A 52 3.41 10.42 -4.47
CA VAL A 52 2.99 10.60 -3.08
C VAL A 52 3.27 12.03 -2.68
N SER A 53 2.23 12.79 -2.35
CA SER A 53 2.33 14.24 -2.10
C SER A 53 1.94 14.60 -0.68
N HIS A 54 2.69 15.51 -0.08
CA HIS A 54 2.38 16.06 1.24
C HIS A 54 1.59 17.38 1.12
N PRO A 55 0.30 17.43 1.48
CA PRO A 55 -0.56 18.60 1.28
C PRO A 55 -0.25 19.78 2.21
N SER A 56 0.61 19.60 3.22
CA SER A 56 1.07 20.66 4.15
C SER A 56 -0.04 21.30 4.99
N LEU A 57 -1.02 20.49 5.36
CA LEU A 57 -2.11 20.93 6.21
C LEU A 57 -1.66 21.09 7.66
N SER A 58 -2.40 21.92 8.40
CA SER A 58 -2.23 22.04 9.85
C SER A 58 -2.36 20.67 10.52
N ASN A 59 -1.58 20.44 11.57
CA ASN A 59 -1.54 19.17 12.33
C ASN A 59 -0.87 18.00 11.60
N MET A 60 -0.29 18.19 10.40
CA MET A 60 0.63 17.22 9.79
C MET A 60 2.07 17.51 10.19
N ALA A 61 2.86 16.48 10.45
CA ALA A 61 4.29 16.64 10.66
C ALA A 61 4.97 17.06 9.36
N SER A 62 5.93 18.00 9.41
CA SER A 62 6.59 18.52 8.20
C SER A 62 7.36 17.48 7.38
N ASN A 63 7.57 16.29 7.92
CA ASN A 63 8.22 15.16 7.26
C ASN A 63 7.52 13.87 7.67
N ILE A 64 7.08 13.10 6.69
CA ILE A 64 6.42 11.80 6.89
C ILE A 64 7.27 10.70 6.25
N GLY A 65 7.77 9.79 7.08
CA GLY A 65 8.56 8.64 6.63
C GLY A 65 7.67 7.46 6.25
N VAL A 66 7.90 6.88 5.07
CA VAL A 66 7.09 5.81 4.48
C VAL A 66 7.98 4.66 4.01
N LEU A 67 7.57 3.43 4.31
CA LEU A 67 8.09 2.21 3.71
C LEU A 67 7.08 1.70 2.67
N ALA A 68 7.47 1.68 1.40
CA ALA A 68 6.69 1.07 0.33
C ALA A 68 7.14 -0.37 0.09
N THR A 69 6.18 -1.29 0.05
CA THR A 69 6.41 -2.74 -0.13
C THR A 69 5.54 -3.27 -1.26
N ALA A 70 6.15 -3.70 -2.37
CA ALA A 70 5.43 -4.38 -3.44
C ALA A 70 5.26 -5.86 -3.09
N LYS A 71 4.01 -6.36 -3.16
CA LYS A 71 3.64 -7.74 -2.90
C LYS A 71 2.90 -8.33 -4.09
N SER A 72 3.18 -9.58 -4.45
CA SER A 72 2.40 -10.33 -5.42
C SER A 72 0.95 -10.50 -4.97
N LEU A 73 0.08 -10.93 -5.88
CA LEU A 73 -1.30 -11.34 -5.56
C LEU A 73 -1.39 -12.46 -4.50
N THR A 74 -0.32 -13.21 -4.29
CA THR A 74 -0.23 -14.28 -3.28
C THR A 74 0.49 -13.84 -2.00
N GLY A 75 0.84 -12.55 -1.89
CA GLY A 75 1.48 -11.96 -0.70
C GLY A 75 3.01 -12.05 -0.66
N THR A 76 3.66 -12.58 -1.70
CA THR A 76 5.12 -12.65 -1.78
C THR A 76 5.71 -11.26 -2.03
N THR A 77 6.62 -10.79 -1.19
CA THR A 77 7.29 -9.50 -1.39
C THR A 77 8.19 -9.54 -2.62
N TYR A 78 7.97 -8.62 -3.56
CA TYR A 78 8.84 -8.42 -4.72
C TYR A 78 9.96 -7.41 -4.46
N GLY A 79 9.73 -6.43 -3.59
CA GLY A 79 10.74 -5.46 -3.22
C GLY A 79 10.20 -4.36 -2.31
N THR A 80 11.11 -3.58 -1.75
CA THR A 80 10.81 -2.48 -0.83
C THR A 80 11.67 -1.25 -1.10
N THR A 81 11.16 -0.08 -0.72
CA THR A 81 11.91 1.17 -0.70
C THR A 81 11.37 2.08 0.39
N SER A 82 12.24 2.84 1.06
CA SER A 82 11.87 3.78 2.12
C SER A 82 12.21 5.20 1.72
N PHE A 83 11.34 6.15 2.09
CA PHE A 83 11.52 7.55 1.77
C PHE A 83 10.83 8.45 2.78
N THR A 84 11.14 9.74 2.71
CA THR A 84 10.46 10.78 3.45
C THR A 84 9.76 11.71 2.46
N VAL A 85 8.51 12.07 2.74
CA VAL A 85 7.79 13.11 2.01
C VAL A 85 7.76 14.35 2.88
N SER A 86 8.49 15.39 2.47
CA SER A 86 8.51 16.68 3.16
C SER A 86 7.30 17.52 2.79
N ALA A 87 6.92 18.44 3.67
CA ALA A 87 5.84 19.38 3.46
C ALA A 87 5.93 20.07 2.09
N GLY A 88 4.87 20.00 1.29
CA GLY A 88 4.71 20.68 0.01
C GLY A 88 5.43 19.99 -1.14
N ASN A 89 6.02 18.82 -0.88
CA ASN A 89 6.77 18.07 -1.87
C ASN A 89 6.02 16.81 -2.30
N THR A 90 6.40 16.32 -3.48
CA THR A 90 5.92 15.06 -4.04
C THR A 90 7.10 14.12 -4.23
N THR A 91 7.03 12.95 -3.62
CA THR A 91 7.95 11.85 -3.87
C THR A 91 7.37 10.95 -4.96
N ARG A 92 8.19 10.63 -5.97
CA ARG A 92 7.81 9.72 -7.05
C ARG A 92 8.42 8.34 -6.81
N ILE A 93 7.69 7.32 -7.18
CA ILE A 93 8.05 5.92 -7.01
C ILE A 93 7.85 5.22 -8.34
N PHE A 94 8.83 4.39 -8.70
CA PHE A 94 8.82 3.59 -9.90
C PHE A 94 8.98 2.13 -9.51
N VAL A 95 8.05 1.31 -9.95
CA VAL A 95 8.09 -0.14 -9.78
C VAL A 95 8.25 -0.73 -11.16
N PHE A 96 9.36 -1.42 -11.39
CA PHE A 96 9.68 -2.02 -12.68
C PHE A 96 10.41 -3.35 -12.49
N GLN A 97 10.43 -4.14 -13.55
CA GLN A 97 11.12 -5.42 -13.55
C GLN A 97 12.65 -5.23 -13.58
N THR A 98 13.39 -6.12 -12.91
CA THR A 98 14.86 -6.20 -13.03
C THR A 98 15.30 -6.21 -14.49
N GLY A 99 16.20 -5.29 -14.84
CA GLY A 99 16.71 -5.10 -16.20
C GLY A 99 16.02 -3.96 -16.96
N HIS A 100 14.94 -3.37 -16.44
CA HIS A 100 14.40 -2.10 -16.92
C HIS A 100 15.27 -0.94 -16.41
N SER A 101 15.51 0.07 -17.27
CA SER A 101 16.15 1.33 -16.86
C SER A 101 15.24 2.51 -17.19
N ILE A 102 15.09 3.45 -16.25
CA ILE A 102 14.35 4.69 -16.50
C ILE A 102 15.38 5.83 -16.45
N SER A 103 15.84 6.24 -17.63
CA SER A 103 16.86 7.29 -17.79
C SER A 103 16.29 8.69 -17.56
N ALA A 104 15.92 9.02 -16.32
CA ALA A 104 15.59 10.41 -15.88
C ALA A 104 15.45 10.56 -14.34
N VAL A 105 15.84 9.56 -13.56
CA VAL A 105 15.27 9.35 -12.23
C VAL A 105 16.34 9.49 -11.14
N SER A 106 17.00 10.64 -11.07
CA SER A 106 18.04 10.90 -10.06
C SER A 106 17.49 11.13 -8.64
N ALA A 107 16.17 11.29 -8.48
CA ALA A 107 15.53 11.64 -7.21
C ALA A 107 14.32 10.78 -6.82
N ASN A 108 14.08 9.64 -7.50
CA ASN A 108 12.87 8.85 -7.26
C ASN A 108 13.19 7.50 -6.61
N GLN A 109 12.19 6.94 -5.93
CA GLN A 109 12.30 5.67 -5.23
C GLN A 109 12.04 4.52 -6.19
N ILE A 110 12.88 3.47 -6.13
CA ILE A 110 12.84 2.35 -7.06
C ILE A 110 12.49 1.08 -6.29
N ILE A 111 11.47 0.37 -6.77
CA ILE A 111 11.19 -1.00 -6.37
C ILE A 111 11.47 -1.90 -7.56
N ASN A 112 12.54 -2.67 -7.45
CA ASN A 112 12.93 -3.62 -8.48
C ASN A 112 12.17 -4.93 -8.27
N ALA A 113 11.02 -5.07 -8.93
CA ALA A 113 10.11 -6.19 -8.77
C ALA A 113 10.44 -7.35 -9.72
N ALA A 114 9.92 -8.54 -9.42
CA ALA A 114 9.78 -9.57 -10.45
C ALA A 114 8.76 -9.14 -11.51
N ALA A 115 8.76 -9.79 -12.68
CA ALA A 115 7.66 -9.65 -13.63
C ALA A 115 6.35 -10.12 -12.97
N GLY A 116 5.30 -9.33 -13.03
CA GLY A 116 4.01 -9.71 -12.48
C GLY A 116 3.17 -8.52 -12.02
N ALA A 117 2.23 -8.83 -11.15
CA ALA A 117 1.26 -7.87 -10.64
C ALA A 117 0.92 -8.14 -9.17
N GLY A 118 0.33 -7.16 -8.52
CA GLY A 118 -0.09 -7.27 -7.13
C GLY A 118 -0.46 -5.92 -6.53
N SER A 119 -0.10 -5.70 -5.27
CA SER A 119 -0.35 -4.44 -4.55
C SER A 119 0.91 -3.88 -3.90
N ILE A 120 1.00 -2.57 -3.75
CA ILE A 120 2.03 -1.91 -2.94
C ILE A 120 1.38 -1.42 -1.65
N THR A 121 1.97 -1.80 -0.51
CA THR A 121 1.60 -1.30 0.81
C THR A 121 2.55 -0.20 1.23
N PHE A 122 2.02 0.92 1.68
CA PHE A 122 2.73 2.05 2.27
C PHE A 122 2.52 2.03 3.78
N THR A 123 3.59 1.85 4.53
CA THR A 123 3.56 1.72 5.99
C THR A 123 4.34 2.87 6.65
N PRO A 124 3.84 3.44 7.76
CA PRO A 124 4.60 4.45 8.51
C PRO A 124 5.93 3.89 8.99
N ILE A 125 6.99 4.70 8.89
CA ILE A 125 8.26 4.42 9.58
C ILE A 125 8.17 4.83 11.06
N ALA A 126 7.33 5.81 11.39
CA ALA A 126 7.16 6.26 12.76
C ALA A 126 6.47 5.20 13.63
N THR A 127 6.98 4.95 14.84
CA THR A 127 6.45 3.96 15.79
C THR A 127 5.05 4.30 16.31
N ALA A 128 4.71 5.59 16.41
CA ALA A 128 3.40 6.07 16.84
C ALA A 128 2.91 7.17 15.87
N PRO A 129 2.49 6.80 14.65
CA PRO A 129 2.28 7.75 13.56
C PRO A 129 1.10 8.71 13.81
N GLY A 130 0.05 8.26 14.49
CA GLY A 130 -1.10 9.09 14.86
C GLY A 130 -0.86 10.00 16.09
N THR A 131 0.21 9.78 16.85
CA THR A 131 0.47 10.54 18.08
C THR A 131 1.13 11.87 17.75
N ILE A 132 0.41 12.96 18.00
CA ILE A 132 0.95 14.33 17.90
C ILE A 132 1.82 14.59 19.14
N THR A 133 3.13 14.44 19.02
CA THR A 133 4.07 14.70 20.12
C THR A 133 4.56 16.16 20.09
N SER A 134 4.23 16.92 21.14
CA SER A 134 4.71 18.29 21.36
C SER A 134 6.03 18.29 22.13
N ALA A 135 7.15 18.01 21.47
CA ALA A 135 8.49 18.27 22.01
C ALA A 135 9.55 18.25 20.91
N ASN A 136 9.67 19.39 20.21
CA ASN A 136 10.76 19.76 19.30
C ASN A 136 10.83 19.04 17.92
N ASN A 137 10.83 19.87 16.87
CA ASN A 137 11.00 19.57 15.43
C ASN A 137 9.92 18.68 14.76
N GLY A 138 8.93 19.33 14.11
CA GLY A 138 8.01 18.64 13.20
C GLY A 138 6.71 18.15 13.86
N ASN A 139 6.04 19.04 14.60
CA ASN A 139 4.74 18.81 15.21
C ASN A 139 3.71 18.31 14.19
N GLY A 140 3.00 17.22 14.52
CA GLY A 140 1.85 16.76 13.76
C GLY A 140 1.80 15.24 13.56
N ASN A 141 0.71 14.78 12.95
CA ASN A 141 0.47 13.40 12.58
C ASN A 141 1.49 13.00 11.49
N ARG A 142 2.15 11.85 11.70
CA ARG A 142 3.19 11.26 10.85
C ARG A 142 2.69 10.01 10.11
N SER A 143 1.39 9.82 10.05
CA SER A 143 0.79 8.72 9.31
C SER A 143 0.88 8.96 7.82
N PRO A 144 1.33 7.97 7.01
CA PRO A 144 1.22 7.99 5.56
C PRO A 144 -0.20 8.19 5.08
N THR A 145 -1.19 7.89 5.94
CA THR A 145 -2.57 8.25 5.64
C THR A 145 -2.62 9.74 5.27
N GLN A 146 -1.97 10.65 6.00
CA GLN A 146 -2.07 12.10 5.74
C GLN A 146 -1.55 12.55 4.35
N LEU A 147 -0.92 11.68 3.56
CA LEU A 147 -0.41 11.95 2.22
C LEU A 147 -1.46 11.68 1.13
N SER A 148 -1.32 12.35 -0.01
CA SER A 148 -2.12 12.11 -1.21
C SER A 148 -1.39 11.18 -2.17
N PHE A 149 -2.10 10.20 -2.74
CA PHE A 149 -1.56 9.19 -3.63
C PHE A 149 -2.29 9.19 -4.97
N TRP A 150 -1.53 9.14 -6.07
CA TRP A 150 -2.04 8.77 -7.38
C TRP A 150 -0.99 7.99 -8.14
N GLY A 151 -1.39 7.15 -9.08
CA GLY A 151 -0.45 6.37 -9.87
C GLY A 151 -0.92 6.13 -11.29
N ALA A 152 -0.12 5.41 -12.05
CA ALA A 152 -0.46 4.91 -13.37
C ALA A 152 0.37 3.68 -13.71
N ILE A 153 -0.20 2.79 -14.50
CA ILE A 153 0.55 1.76 -15.23
C ILE A 153 0.96 2.39 -16.54
N VAL A 154 2.27 2.47 -16.77
CA VAL A 154 2.83 2.97 -18.01
C VAL A 154 3.21 1.78 -18.88
N LEU A 155 2.58 1.72 -20.05
CA LEU A 155 2.84 0.77 -21.11
C LEU A 155 3.65 1.48 -22.18
N GLN A 156 4.91 1.08 -22.32
CA GLN A 156 5.76 1.66 -23.33
C GLN A 156 5.74 0.72 -24.54
N GLU A 157 5.01 1.14 -25.56
CA GLU A 157 4.94 0.45 -26.86
C GLU A 157 5.81 1.16 -27.89
N THR A 158 6.19 0.45 -28.95
CA THR A 158 6.95 1.03 -30.06
C THR A 158 6.10 2.11 -30.76
N GLY A 159 6.31 3.38 -30.39
CA GLY A 159 5.62 4.53 -30.97
C GLY A 159 5.04 5.56 -29.98
N GLY A 160 5.10 5.31 -28.66
CA GLY A 160 4.66 6.28 -27.65
C GLY A 160 4.47 5.68 -26.25
N ASN A 161 4.26 6.56 -25.25
CA ASN A 161 3.92 6.15 -23.88
C ASN A 161 2.39 6.14 -23.73
N ASN A 162 1.78 4.95 -23.70
CA ASN A 162 0.38 4.77 -23.37
C ASN A 162 0.26 4.29 -21.91
N GLY A 163 -0.91 4.42 -21.28
CA GLY A 163 -1.07 3.96 -19.91
C GLY A 163 -2.47 4.12 -19.36
N PHE A 164 -2.72 3.43 -18.25
CA PHE A 164 -3.96 3.53 -17.49
C PHE A 164 -3.67 4.19 -16.14
N ALA A 165 -4.45 5.21 -15.77
CA ALA A 165 -4.34 5.84 -14.46
C ALA A 165 -4.77 4.83 -13.38
N MET A 166 -3.98 4.78 -12.31
CA MET A 166 -4.33 4.13 -11.06
C MET A 166 -4.78 5.21 -10.09
N GLU A 167 -6.09 5.39 -9.98
CA GLU A 167 -6.66 6.22 -8.94
C GLU A 167 -6.79 5.40 -7.66
N PHE A 168 -6.29 5.95 -6.56
CA PHE A 168 -6.54 5.40 -5.24
C PHE A 168 -7.89 5.97 -4.81
N ILE A 169 -8.94 5.15 -4.94
CA ILE A 169 -10.26 5.52 -4.43
C ILE A 169 -10.19 5.46 -2.90
N GLY A 170 -10.48 6.61 -2.28
CA GLY A 170 -10.33 6.83 -0.85
C GLY A 170 -9.51 8.10 -0.63
N ASP A 171 -10.18 9.25 -0.58
CA ASP A 171 -9.60 10.32 0.20
C ASP A 171 -9.52 9.87 1.66
N LEU A 172 -8.68 10.54 2.41
CA LEU A 172 -8.23 10.00 3.67
C LEU A 172 -9.27 9.93 4.78
N HIS A 173 -10.45 10.45 4.53
CA HIS A 173 -11.48 10.47 5.54
C HIS A 173 -12.27 9.15 5.62
N ASP A 174 -12.14 8.25 4.64
CA ASP A 174 -12.92 7.00 4.57
C ASP A 174 -12.16 5.75 5.06
N SER A 175 -11.02 5.91 5.75
CA SER A 175 -10.29 4.79 6.38
C SER A 175 -10.36 4.80 7.91
N THR A 176 -11.23 5.59 8.53
CA THR A 176 -11.40 5.54 9.98
C THR A 176 -12.23 4.32 10.37
N ARG A 177 -11.61 3.34 11.04
CA ARG A 177 -12.37 2.34 11.80
C ARG A 177 -13.23 3.09 12.81
N GLY A 178 -14.55 2.88 12.75
CA GLY A 178 -15.42 3.17 13.88
C GLY A 178 -14.86 2.46 15.11
N LEU A 179 -14.29 3.22 16.04
CA LEU A 179 -14.09 2.78 17.41
C LEU A 179 -15.49 2.47 17.94
N GLN A 180 -15.93 1.22 17.81
CA GLN A 180 -17.01 0.72 18.65
C GLN A 180 -16.41 0.64 20.05
N THR A 181 -16.47 1.76 20.76
CA THR A 181 -16.27 1.79 22.20
C THR A 181 -17.39 0.95 22.79
N SER A 182 -17.11 -0.32 23.04
CA SER A 182 -17.92 -1.08 23.98
C SER A 182 -17.70 -0.41 25.34
N GLN A 183 -18.67 0.41 25.73
CA GLN A 183 -18.84 0.93 27.08
C GLN A 183 -20.33 0.86 27.40
N PRO A 184 -20.73 0.48 28.62
CA PRO A 184 -20.03 -0.25 29.68
C PRO A 184 -20.30 -1.76 29.68
#